data_AF-A0A9E5DA84-F1
#
_entry.id   AF-A0A9E5DA84-F1
#
_cell.length_a   1.000
_cell.length_b   1.000
_cell.length_c   1.000
_cell.angle_alpha   90.00
_cell.angle_beta   90.00
_cell.angle_gamma   90.00
#
_symmetry.space_group_name_H-M   'P 1'
#
loop_
_entity.id
_entity.type
_entity.pdbx_description
1 polymer ?
#
loop_
_entity_poly.entity_id
_entity_poly.type
_entity_poly.pdbx_seq_one_letter_code
_entity_poly.pdbx_strand_id
1 'polypeptide(L)'
;AESFAGRKAPVKALLLEQSVVCGLGNLYADESLFLAGIHPERPASGLSIDEVARLRQAIIDSLAAAYGVYDRARDQHWPDPPTALTTWTHPRDIKAACPNCGTNMSAIRVRARGTYFCPKCQV
;
A
#
# COMPACT_ATOMS: atom_id res chain seq x y z
N ALA A 1 -3.95 -12.60 -10.00
CA ALA A 1 -2.78 -13.46 -10.32
C ALA A 1 -2.41 -13.30 -11.79
N GLU A 2 -3.34 -13.49 -12.72
CA GLU A 2 -3.12 -13.37 -14.17
C GLU A 2 -2.51 -12.02 -14.61
N SER A 3 -2.98 -10.89 -14.04
CA SER A 3 -2.44 -9.55 -14.36
C SER A 3 -0.95 -9.37 -14.03
N PHE A 4 -0.36 -10.23 -13.19
CA PHE A 4 1.07 -10.23 -12.84
C PHE A 4 1.87 -11.29 -13.59
N ALA A 5 1.23 -12.23 -14.28
CA ALA A 5 1.91 -13.31 -14.98
C ALA A 5 2.90 -12.76 -16.03
N GLY A 6 4.15 -13.19 -15.95
CA GLY A 6 5.23 -12.76 -16.86
C GLY A 6 5.69 -11.30 -16.69
N ARG A 7 5.09 -10.51 -15.80
CA ARG A 7 5.43 -9.09 -15.58
C ARG A 7 6.59 -8.98 -14.59
N LYS A 8 7.80 -8.70 -15.11
CA LYS A 8 9.02 -8.52 -14.29
C LYS A 8 9.13 -7.16 -13.60
N ALA A 9 8.20 -6.24 -13.85
CA ALA A 9 8.21 -4.93 -13.21
C ALA A 9 8.00 -5.07 -11.68
N PRO A 10 8.53 -4.12 -10.88
CA PRO A 10 8.23 -4.03 -9.45
C PRO A 10 6.73 -4.09 -9.17
N VAL A 11 6.33 -4.87 -8.16
CA VAL A 11 4.92 -5.04 -7.78
C VAL A 11 4.26 -3.70 -7.46
N LYS A 12 4.95 -2.80 -6.75
CA LYS A 12 4.44 -1.45 -6.48
C LYS A 12 4.16 -0.68 -7.76
N ALA A 13 5.02 -0.82 -8.76
CA ALA A 13 4.83 -0.10 -10.01
C ALA A 13 3.59 -0.59 -10.76
N LEU A 14 3.33 -1.90 -10.77
CA LEU A 14 2.11 -2.46 -11.37
C LEU A 14 0.84 -2.08 -10.61
N LEU A 15 0.91 -2.02 -9.27
CA LEU A 15 -0.22 -1.56 -8.45
C LEU A 15 -0.65 -0.12 -8.78
N LEU A 16 0.26 0.70 -9.28
CA LEU A 16 -0.02 2.08 -9.70
C LEU A 16 -0.46 2.20 -11.16
N GLU A 17 -0.33 1.14 -11.95
CA GLU A 17 -0.85 1.10 -13.32
C GLU A 17 -2.38 0.94 -13.25
N GLN A 18 -3.11 1.96 -13.72
CA GLN A 18 -4.57 2.01 -13.60
C GLN A 18 -5.30 0.91 -14.40
N SER A 19 -4.62 0.28 -15.36
CA SER A 19 -5.10 -0.90 -16.08
C SER A 19 -5.02 -2.19 -15.26
N VAL A 20 -4.29 -2.19 -14.13
CA VAL A 20 -4.13 -3.35 -13.24
C VAL A 20 -5.04 -3.22 -12.02
N VAL A 21 -4.95 -2.10 -11.30
CA VAL A 21 -5.88 -1.75 -10.21
C VAL A 21 -6.23 -0.28 -10.35
N CYS A 22 -7.50 0.02 -10.65
CA CYS A 22 -7.96 1.39 -10.75
C CYS A 22 -8.15 2.02 -9.36
N GLY A 23 -7.88 3.33 -9.25
CA GLY A 23 -8.07 4.10 -8.02
C GLY A 23 -6.98 3.90 -6.96
N LEU A 24 -6.06 2.95 -7.15
CA LEU A 24 -4.98 2.73 -6.20
C LEU A 24 -3.86 3.76 -6.38
N GLY A 25 -3.73 4.65 -5.40
CA GLY A 25 -2.69 5.68 -5.35
C GLY A 25 -1.43 5.23 -4.60
N ASN A 26 -0.38 6.08 -4.61
CA ASN A 26 0.92 5.76 -3.99
C ASN A 26 0.83 5.41 -2.51
N LEU A 27 -0.05 6.09 -1.79
CA LEU A 27 -0.20 5.93 -0.36
C LEU A 27 -0.84 4.57 -0.02
N TYR A 28 -1.94 4.22 -0.70
CA TYR A 28 -2.59 2.90 -0.58
C TYR A 28 -1.74 1.76 -1.12
N ALA A 29 -0.92 1.98 -2.15
CA ALA A 29 0.03 0.97 -2.61
C ALA A 29 1.07 0.64 -1.52
N ASP A 30 1.62 1.66 -0.85
CA ASP A 30 2.58 1.45 0.25
C ASP A 30 1.93 0.74 1.45
N GLU A 31 0.75 1.21 1.88
CA GLU A 31 -0.02 0.57 2.96
C GLU A 31 -0.34 -0.90 2.64
N SER A 32 -0.84 -1.18 1.43
CA SER A 32 -1.21 -2.54 1.02
C SER A 32 -0.02 -3.48 1.02
N LEU A 33 1.14 -3.02 0.52
CA LEU A 33 2.37 -3.81 0.49
C LEU A 33 2.94 -4.03 1.88
N PHE A 34 2.82 -3.04 2.76
CA PHE A 34 3.18 -3.16 4.17
C PHE A 34 2.34 -4.20 4.89
N LEU A 35 1.01 -4.11 4.77
CA LEU A 35 0.06 -5.07 5.35
C LEU A 35 0.25 -6.48 4.79
N ALA A 36 0.58 -6.60 3.50
CA ALA A 36 0.83 -7.89 2.86
C ALA A 36 2.23 -8.48 3.15
N GLY A 37 3.13 -7.70 3.73
CA GLY A 37 4.52 -8.10 4.00
C GLY A 37 5.36 -8.32 2.74
N ILE A 38 5.09 -7.56 1.66
CA ILE A 38 5.74 -7.75 0.35
C ILE A 38 6.66 -6.57 0.06
N HIS A 39 7.91 -6.86 -0.32
CA HIS A 39 8.85 -5.81 -0.70
C HIS A 39 8.38 -5.07 -1.96
N PRO A 40 8.37 -3.72 -1.99
CA PRO A 40 7.79 -2.96 -3.09
C PRO A 40 8.51 -3.13 -4.44
N GLU A 41 9.80 -3.48 -4.41
CA GLU A 41 10.60 -3.77 -5.61
C GLU A 41 10.54 -5.22 -6.08
N ARG A 42 9.86 -6.11 -5.36
CA ARG A 42 9.77 -7.51 -5.82
C ARG A 42 9.13 -7.58 -7.20
N PRO A 43 9.68 -8.35 -8.14
CA PRO A 43 9.07 -8.57 -9.44
C PRO A 43 7.66 -9.15 -9.25
N ALA A 44 6.66 -8.56 -9.91
CA ALA A 44 5.28 -8.98 -9.73
C ALA A 44 5.05 -10.45 -10.13
N SER A 45 5.75 -10.90 -11.17
CA SER A 45 5.76 -12.30 -11.61
C SER A 45 6.37 -13.29 -10.60
N GLY A 46 7.08 -12.79 -9.59
CA GLY A 46 7.69 -13.59 -8.53
C GLY A 46 6.82 -13.75 -7.28
N LEU A 47 5.58 -13.24 -7.28
CA LEU A 47 4.62 -13.49 -6.21
C LEU A 47 3.93 -14.83 -6.43
N SER A 48 3.87 -15.63 -5.37
CA SER A 48 3.01 -16.81 -5.27
C SER A 48 1.52 -16.44 -5.30
N ILE A 49 0.66 -17.42 -5.60
CA ILE A 49 -0.80 -17.23 -5.60
C ILE A 49 -1.28 -16.74 -4.22
N ASP A 50 -0.72 -17.29 -3.14
CA ASP A 50 -1.05 -16.90 -1.77
C ASP A 50 -0.61 -15.47 -1.45
N GLU A 51 0.58 -15.06 -1.91
CA GLU A 51 1.03 -13.66 -1.79
C GLU A 51 0.12 -12.70 -2.54
N VAL A 52 -0.33 -13.08 -3.75
CA VAL A 52 -1.28 -12.27 -4.52
C VAL A 52 -2.64 -12.20 -3.82
N ALA A 53 -3.12 -13.29 -3.23
CA ALA A 53 -4.37 -13.31 -2.47
C ALA A 53 -4.29 -12.43 -1.22
N ARG A 54 -3.19 -12.53 -0.45
CA ARG A 54 -2.93 -11.66 0.71
C ARG A 54 -2.84 -10.19 0.30
N LEU A 55 -2.13 -9.88 -0.79
CA LEU A 55 -2.03 -8.51 -1.31
C LEU A 55 -3.40 -7.97 -1.73
N ARG A 56 -4.21 -8.78 -2.41
CA ARG A 56 -5.58 -8.38 -2.77
C ARG A 56 -6.40 -8.04 -1.52
N GLN A 57 -6.34 -8.88 -0.49
CA GLN A 57 -7.06 -8.61 0.76
C GLN A 57 -6.56 -7.33 1.44
N ALA A 58 -5.24 -7.15 1.52
CA ALA A 58 -4.63 -5.93 2.07
C ALA A 58 -5.05 -4.65 1.33
N ILE A 59 -5.20 -4.72 0.00
CA ILE A 59 -5.74 -3.59 -0.79
C ILE A 59 -7.17 -3.28 -0.38
N ILE A 60 -8.02 -4.30 -0.29
CA ILE A 60 -9.43 -4.13 0.10
C ILE A 60 -9.52 -3.53 1.51
N ASP A 61 -8.76 -4.07 2.47
CA ASP A 61 -8.78 -3.64 3.86
C ASP A 61 -8.30 -2.19 4.00
N SER A 62 -7.21 -1.82 3.32
CA SER A 62 -6.67 -0.45 3.35
C SER A 62 -7.65 0.59 2.80
N LEU A 63 -8.34 0.26 1.71
CA LEU A 63 -9.34 1.15 1.10
C LEU A 63 -10.62 1.21 1.93
N ALA A 64 -11.09 0.07 2.47
CA ALA A 64 -12.27 0.01 3.31
C ALA A 64 -12.10 0.82 4.61
N ALA A 65 -10.91 0.73 5.24
CA ALA A 65 -10.58 1.52 6.41
C ALA A 65 -10.65 3.03 6.12
N ALA A 66 -10.06 3.48 5.01
CA ALA A 66 -10.09 4.87 4.61
C ALA A 66 -11.50 5.35 4.25
N TYR A 67 -12.26 4.55 3.50
CA TYR A 67 -13.64 4.87 3.16
C TYR A 67 -14.50 5.01 4.41
N GLY A 68 -14.38 4.10 5.38
CA GLY A 68 -15.14 4.16 6.63
C GLY A 68 -14.86 5.43 7.45
N VAL A 69 -13.62 5.93 7.45
CA VAL A 69 -13.30 7.21 8.10
C VAL A 69 -13.84 8.39 7.30
N TYR A 70 -13.73 8.35 5.97
CA TYR A 70 -14.31 9.38 5.10
C TYR A 70 -15.83 9.49 5.24
N ASP A 71 -16.54 8.37 5.24
CA ASP A 71 -18.00 8.31 5.35
C ASP A 71 -18.49 8.95 6.66
N ARG A 72 -17.84 8.60 7.79
CA ARG A 72 -18.11 9.23 9.09
C ARG A 72 -17.82 10.74 9.09
N ALA A 73 -16.69 11.14 8.51
CA ALA A 73 -16.31 12.55 8.46
C ALA A 73 -17.27 13.36 7.59
N ARG A 74 -17.70 12.81 6.45
CA ARG A 74 -18.70 13.38 5.55
C ARG A 74 -20.01 13.65 6.28
N ASP A 75 -20.52 12.65 7.00
CA ASP A 75 -21.80 12.76 7.68
C ASP A 75 -21.75 13.79 8.84
N GLN A 76 -20.61 13.90 9.52
CA GLN A 76 -20.42 14.83 10.65
C GLN A 76 -20.19 16.30 10.23
N HIS A 77 -19.59 16.53 9.07
CA HIS A 77 -19.07 17.86 8.69
C HIS A 77 -19.68 18.39 7.38
N TRP A 78 -20.78 17.81 6.91
CA TRP A 78 -21.46 18.29 5.70
C TRP A 78 -21.82 19.79 5.82
N PRO A 79 -21.58 20.62 4.77
CA PRO A 79 -21.14 20.27 3.42
C PRO A 79 -19.63 20.26 3.19
N ASP A 80 -18.80 20.53 4.22
CA ASP A 80 -17.35 20.72 4.10
C ASP A 80 -16.56 19.70 4.93
N PRO A 81 -16.51 18.43 4.50
CA PRO A 81 -15.75 17.41 5.21
C PRO A 81 -14.24 17.63 5.13
N PRO A 82 -13.50 17.30 6.19
CA PRO A 82 -12.06 17.41 6.20
C PRO A 82 -11.41 16.53 5.11
N THR A 83 -10.45 17.10 4.40
CA THR A 83 -9.80 16.48 3.23
C THR A 83 -8.61 15.58 3.59
N ALA A 84 -8.08 15.69 4.81
CA ALA A 84 -6.90 14.96 5.27
C ALA A 84 -7.25 14.04 6.44
N LEU A 85 -7.80 12.87 6.12
CA LEU A 85 -8.13 11.84 7.10
C LEU A 85 -6.98 10.82 7.15
N THR A 86 -6.34 10.70 8.32
CA THR A 86 -5.23 9.76 8.53
C THR A 86 -5.75 8.44 9.10
N THR A 87 -5.62 7.36 8.31
CA THR A 87 -6.03 6.01 8.71
C THR A 87 -4.90 4.98 8.59
N TRP A 88 -3.70 5.46 8.32
CA TRP A 88 -2.59 4.66 7.83
C TRP A 88 -1.83 4.04 8.98
N THR A 89 -1.62 2.73 8.93
CA THR A 89 -0.74 2.04 9.87
C THR A 89 0.72 2.16 9.46
N HIS A 90 0.99 2.37 8.16
CA HIS A 90 2.31 2.49 7.60
C HIS A 90 2.95 3.88 7.82
N PRO A 91 4.03 3.98 8.62
CA PRO A 91 4.70 5.26 8.82
C PRO A 91 5.46 5.69 7.56
N ARG A 92 5.34 6.97 7.20
CA ARG A 92 6.06 7.58 6.06
C ARG A 92 7.18 8.52 6.51
N ASP A 93 7.93 8.07 7.50
CA ASP A 93 9.10 8.75 8.06
C ASP A 93 10.18 7.70 8.34
N ILE A 94 11.38 7.90 7.82
CA ILE A 94 12.53 6.99 8.04
C ILE A 94 13.01 6.97 9.49
N LYS A 95 12.61 7.95 10.31
CA LYS A 95 12.89 7.99 11.75
C LYS A 95 11.86 7.21 12.56
N ALA A 96 10.72 6.86 11.96
CA ALA A 96 9.69 6.08 12.66
C ALA A 96 10.07 4.60 12.72
N ALA A 97 9.75 3.96 13.84
CA ALA A 97 9.84 2.52 14.00
C ALA A 97 8.65 1.82 13.34
N CYS A 98 8.88 0.66 12.73
CA CYS A 98 7.83 -0.18 12.19
C CYS A 98 6.89 -0.65 13.32
N PRO A 99 5.56 -0.49 13.18
CA PRO A 99 4.61 -0.88 14.23
C PRO A 99 4.58 -2.38 14.49
N ASN A 100 5.02 -3.21 13.52
CA ASN A 100 5.00 -4.67 13.66
C ASN A 100 6.28 -5.23 14.30
N CYS A 101 7.43 -4.61 14.08
CA CYS A 101 8.72 -5.21 14.47
C CYS A 101 9.74 -4.26 15.11
N GLY A 102 9.43 -2.97 15.22
CA GLY A 102 10.30 -1.95 15.80
C GLY A 102 11.48 -1.51 14.93
N THR A 103 11.77 -2.17 13.81
CA THR A 103 12.84 -1.74 12.89
C THR A 103 12.50 -0.41 12.23
N ASN A 104 13.46 0.50 12.11
CA ASN A 104 13.26 1.78 11.44
C ASN A 104 12.74 1.58 10.00
N MET A 105 11.80 2.44 9.62
CA MET A 105 11.30 2.47 8.25
C MET A 105 12.40 2.90 7.28
N SER A 106 12.33 2.38 6.06
CA SER A 106 13.23 2.74 4.96
C SER A 106 12.46 3.43 3.86
N ALA A 107 13.15 4.25 3.06
CA ALA A 107 12.56 4.93 1.92
C ALA A 107 13.41 4.73 0.67
N ILE A 108 12.75 4.39 -0.43
CA ILE A 108 13.35 4.22 -1.76
C ILE A 108 12.48 4.92 -2.81
N ARG A 109 12.96 4.95 -4.06
CA ARG A 109 12.18 5.35 -5.21
C ARG A 109 11.92 4.15 -6.11
N VAL A 110 10.65 3.73 -6.16
CA VAL A 110 10.22 2.72 -7.13
C VAL A 110 9.68 3.45 -8.36
N ARG A 111 10.45 3.39 -9.46
CA ARG A 111 10.29 4.29 -10.60
C ARG A 111 10.35 5.76 -10.12
N ALA A 112 9.37 6.59 -10.48
CA ALA A 112 9.33 8.01 -10.10
C ALA A 112 8.59 8.28 -8.76
N ARG A 113 8.32 7.26 -7.94
CA ARG A 113 7.45 7.40 -6.76
C ARG A 113 8.19 7.08 -5.46
N GLY A 114 8.16 8.05 -4.54
CA GLY A 114 8.66 7.85 -3.17
C GLY A 114 7.89 6.74 -2.47
N THR A 115 8.64 5.81 -1.89
CA THR A 115 8.14 4.54 -1.37
C THR A 115 8.72 4.34 0.01
N TYR A 116 7.87 4.20 1.01
CA TYR A 116 8.30 3.82 2.36
C TYR A 116 7.97 2.35 2.57
N PHE A 117 8.79 1.64 3.34
CA PHE A 117 8.59 0.23 3.65
C PHE A 117 9.40 -0.18 4.88
N CYS A 118 9.04 -1.29 5.51
CA CYS A 118 9.83 -1.90 6.58
C CYS A 118 10.78 -2.96 5.98
N PRO A 119 12.12 -2.80 6.09
CA PRO A 119 13.08 -3.73 5.49
C PRO A 119 13.10 -5.12 6.14
N LYS A 120 12.49 -5.27 7.33
CA LYS A 120 12.39 -6.54 8.06
C LYS A 120 11.08 -7.28 7.80
N CYS A 121 9.97 -6.55 7.71
CA CYS A 121 8.64 -7.17 7.54
C CYS A 121 8.28 -7.44 6.07
N GLN A 122 8.93 -6.75 5.13
CA GLN A 122 8.62 -6.84 3.71
C GLN A 122 9.76 -7.50 2.96
N VAL A 123 9.52 -8.73 2.50
CA VAL A 123 10.50 -9.59 1.80
C VAL A 123 10.20 -9.73 0.31
#